data_AF-A0A6J4YGP7-F1
#
_entry.id   AF-A0A6J4YGP7-F1
#
_cell.length_a   1.000
_cell.length_b   1.000
_cell.length_c   1.000
_cell.angle_alpha   90.00
_cell.angle_beta   90.00
_cell.angle_gamma   90.00
#
_symmetry.space_group_name_H-M   'P 1'
#
loop_
_entity.id
_entity.type
_entity.pdbx_description
1 polymer ?
#
loop_
_entity_poly.entity_id
_entity_poly.type
_entity_poly.pdbx_seq_one_letter_code
_entity_poly.pdbx_strand_id
1 'polypeptide(L)'
;MISSKYIANRKWPTLTLAAILVLLLSALGFDFSLSTVPSSAHISRLINQVSATKNSDPFGPDNLQPNTASHTPLFFAGHDEEKPLVPLAVVEFLKTYSLSKFENAFFDALRFRQFKRVTEEIYRSTGYELIRLDHVPGFVRKTHVVLSHPLGAEGQDAHFLFWRPLFRMNKFYYTYKGHDIFFLQKKLAALELYDRVLDGVVGPELLYAVVQFQKQMSLQLTGYPDPSTLFLICQLVDKSENSLIDETL
;
A
#
# COMPACT_ATOMS: atom_id res chain seq x y z
N MET A 1 53.81 33.22 21.52
CA MET A 1 54.02 32.21 22.58
C MET A 1 52.65 31.67 23.00
N ILE A 2 52.43 30.37 22.70
CA ILE A 2 51.59 29.38 23.43
C ILE A 2 50.05 29.65 23.46
N SER A 3 49.22 28.99 22.62
CA SER A 3 48.55 27.66 22.81
C SER A 3 47.26 27.74 23.66
N SER A 4 46.17 26.97 23.54
CA SER A 4 45.52 26.08 22.55
C SER A 4 44.28 25.48 23.26
N LYS A 5 43.26 25.07 22.47
CA LYS A 5 42.11 24.18 22.78
C LYS A 5 40.93 24.81 23.56
N TYR A 6 39.65 24.55 23.28
CA TYR A 6 38.98 23.33 22.81
C TYR A 6 37.71 23.65 21.98
N ILE A 7 37.48 22.84 20.94
CA ILE A 7 36.21 22.71 20.20
C ILE A 7 35.28 21.76 20.99
N ALA A 8 34.02 22.17 21.20
CA ALA A 8 32.94 21.25 21.55
C ALA A 8 31.84 21.37 20.49
N ASN A 9 31.90 20.47 19.52
CA ASN A 9 30.99 20.32 18.40
C ASN A 9 29.74 19.55 18.88
N ARG A 10 28.67 20.24 19.27
CA ARG A 10 27.40 19.61 19.68
C ARG A 10 26.48 19.54 18.45
N LYS A 11 26.50 18.41 17.75
CA LYS A 11 25.57 18.09 16.66
C LYS A 11 24.17 17.93 17.23
N TRP A 12 23.26 18.82 16.88
CA TRP A 12 21.83 18.67 17.16
C TRP A 12 21.24 17.65 16.19
N PRO A 13 20.37 16.72 16.64
CA PRO A 13 19.71 15.80 15.72
C PRO A 13 18.77 16.60 14.81
N THR A 14 18.86 16.36 13.51
CA THR A 14 17.92 16.86 12.50
C THR A 14 16.55 16.26 12.76
N LEU A 15 15.76 16.90 13.61
CA LEU A 15 14.34 16.65 13.73
C LEU A 15 13.69 17.00 12.40
N THR A 16 13.09 16.01 11.75
CA THR A 16 12.33 16.19 10.51
C THR A 16 11.15 17.14 10.78
N LEU A 17 10.74 17.91 9.76
CA LEU A 17 9.62 18.86 9.82
C LEU A 17 8.33 18.27 10.43
N ALA A 18 8.14 16.94 10.34
CA ALA A 18 7.04 16.22 10.98
C ALA A 18 7.05 16.28 12.51
N ALA A 19 8.23 16.23 13.16
CA ALA A 19 8.34 16.28 14.62
C ALA A 19 8.13 17.69 15.18
N ILE A 20 8.47 18.72 14.41
CA ILE A 20 8.25 20.13 14.76
C ILE A 20 6.75 20.46 14.70
N LEU A 21 6.00 19.84 13.77
CA LEU A 21 4.54 20.02 13.64
C LEU A 21 3.76 19.47 14.85
N VAL A 22 4.20 18.32 15.40
CA VAL A 22 3.59 17.72 16.60
C VAL A 22 3.83 18.57 17.85
N LEU A 23 4.98 19.25 17.95
CA LEU A 23 5.30 20.14 19.06
C LEU A 23 4.69 21.55 18.93
N LEU A 24 4.41 22.03 17.71
CA LEU A 24 3.73 23.31 17.51
C LEU A 24 2.21 23.25 17.78
N LEU A 25 1.59 22.08 17.58
CA LEU A 25 0.17 21.89 17.87
C LEU A 25 -0.16 21.91 19.37
N SER A 26 0.79 21.56 20.25
CA SER A 26 0.58 21.61 21.71
C SER A 26 0.78 22.99 22.32
N ALA A 27 1.46 23.91 21.64
CA ALA A 27 1.79 25.24 22.18
C ALA A 27 0.73 26.31 21.91
N LEU A 28 -0.27 26.05 21.07
CA LEU A 28 -1.26 27.05 20.64
C LEU A 28 -2.59 27.02 21.40
N GLY A 29 -2.73 26.22 22.47
CA GLY A 29 -3.93 26.25 23.32
C GLY A 29 -5.23 25.99 22.54
N PHE A 30 -5.14 25.27 21.41
CA PHE A 30 -6.32 24.78 20.72
C PHE A 30 -6.91 23.68 21.61
N ASP A 31 -7.94 24.04 22.38
CA ASP A 31 -8.88 23.09 22.94
C ASP A 31 -9.54 22.37 21.75
N PHE A 32 -8.90 21.30 21.28
CA PHE A 32 -9.54 20.31 20.42
C PHE A 32 -10.51 19.57 21.33
N SER A 33 -11.69 20.18 21.49
CA SER A 33 -12.84 19.54 22.10
C SER A 33 -12.96 18.17 21.43
N LEU A 34 -12.72 17.10 22.20
CA LEU A 34 -13.04 15.74 21.79
C LEU A 34 -14.56 15.64 21.70
N SER A 35 -15.15 16.24 20.67
CA SER A 35 -16.43 15.83 20.17
C SER A 35 -16.25 14.39 19.71
N THR A 36 -16.74 13.48 20.55
CA THR A 36 -17.03 12.07 20.28
C THR A 36 -16.80 11.66 18.83
N VAL A 37 -15.68 11.00 18.60
CA VAL A 37 -15.30 10.36 17.33
C VAL A 37 -16.46 9.45 16.88
N PRO A 38 -17.04 9.62 15.67
CA PRO A 38 -17.96 8.64 15.14
C PRO A 38 -17.22 7.31 14.96
N SER A 39 -17.85 6.27 15.48
CA SER A 39 -17.26 4.96 15.74
C SER A 39 -16.63 4.31 14.50
N SER A 40 -15.42 3.77 14.64
CA SER A 40 -14.79 2.80 13.72
C SER A 40 -15.63 1.54 13.47
N ALA A 41 -16.79 1.41 14.11
CA ALA A 41 -17.73 0.32 13.90
C ALA A 41 -18.17 0.18 12.44
N HIS A 42 -18.27 1.24 11.63
CA HIS A 42 -18.72 1.09 10.24
C HIS A 42 -17.70 0.32 9.40
N ILE A 43 -16.44 0.75 9.36
CA ILE A 43 -15.39 0.03 8.61
C ILE A 43 -15.14 -1.35 9.21
N SER A 44 -15.14 -1.50 10.54
CA SER A 44 -15.03 -2.83 11.15
C SER A 44 -16.23 -3.72 10.79
N ARG A 45 -17.46 -3.19 10.72
CA ARG A 45 -18.65 -3.93 10.24
C ARG A 45 -18.50 -4.29 8.78
N LEU A 46 -18.07 -3.38 7.92
CA LEU A 46 -17.81 -3.67 6.51
C LEU A 46 -16.78 -4.80 6.41
N ILE A 47 -15.61 -4.68 7.05
CA ILE A 47 -14.56 -5.72 7.06
C ILE A 47 -15.11 -7.06 7.59
N ASN A 48 -15.92 -7.05 8.65
CA ASN A 48 -16.47 -8.26 9.28
C ASN A 48 -17.58 -8.92 8.45
N GLN A 49 -18.55 -8.16 7.93
CA GLN A 49 -19.59 -8.62 6.99
C GLN A 49 -18.94 -9.22 5.74
N VAL A 50 -17.85 -8.61 5.30
CA VAL A 50 -17.07 -9.06 4.16
C VAL A 50 -16.29 -10.35 4.43
N SER A 51 -15.83 -10.56 5.66
CA SER A 51 -15.03 -11.72 6.07
C SER A 51 -15.87 -12.95 6.43
N ALA A 52 -17.17 -12.78 6.73
CA ALA A 52 -18.06 -13.84 7.22
C ALA A 52 -18.51 -14.89 6.18
N THR A 53 -18.07 -14.81 4.92
CA THR A 53 -18.37 -15.83 3.89
C THR A 53 -17.21 -16.83 3.78
N LYS A 54 -17.45 -18.02 4.36
CA LYS A 54 -16.52 -19.14 4.67
C LYS A 54 -15.90 -19.83 3.44
N ASN A 55 -14.60 -20.13 3.57
CA ASN A 55 -13.67 -21.03 2.87
C ASN A 55 -14.10 -21.82 1.60
N SER A 56 -13.27 -21.65 0.56
CA SER A 56 -12.62 -22.75 -0.17
C SER A 56 -11.32 -22.23 -0.80
N ASP A 57 -10.19 -22.46 -0.14
CA ASP A 57 -8.84 -22.20 -0.70
C ASP A 57 -8.51 -23.25 -1.77
N PRO A 58 -8.12 -22.88 -3.02
CA PRO A 58 -7.60 -23.85 -3.98
C PRO A 58 -6.09 -24.07 -3.84
N PHE A 59 -5.38 -23.27 -3.03
CA PHE A 59 -3.93 -23.36 -2.89
C PHE A 59 -3.51 -23.13 -1.42
N GLY A 60 -3.56 -24.21 -0.64
CA GLY A 60 -2.88 -24.32 0.66
C GLY A 60 -1.39 -24.64 0.49
N PRO A 61 -0.57 -24.45 1.53
CA PRO A 61 0.89 -24.41 1.42
C PRO A 61 1.49 -25.82 1.44
N ASP A 62 2.12 -26.24 0.35
CA ASP A 62 2.97 -27.43 0.35
C ASP A 62 4.41 -27.04 0.75
N ASN A 63 4.73 -27.39 1.99
CA ASN A 63 6.04 -27.77 2.52
C ASN A 63 7.28 -27.54 1.64
N LEU A 64 8.11 -26.56 2.02
CA LEU A 64 9.55 -26.59 1.76
C LEU A 64 10.29 -26.77 3.09
N GLN A 65 10.54 -28.03 3.46
CA GLN A 65 11.56 -28.37 4.45
C GLN A 65 12.97 -28.27 3.82
N PRO A 66 13.99 -27.88 4.60
CA PRO A 66 15.37 -27.80 4.13
C PRO A 66 16.05 -29.18 4.27
N ASN A 67 16.46 -29.79 3.16
CA ASN A 67 17.34 -30.96 3.20
C ASN A 67 18.80 -30.57 2.99
N THR A 68 19.58 -30.91 4.01
CA THR A 68 21.03 -30.88 4.13
C THR A 68 21.70 -31.78 3.09
N ALA A 69 22.65 -31.24 2.32
CA ALA A 69 23.69 -32.05 1.68
C ALA A 69 24.98 -31.22 1.46
N SER A 70 25.94 -31.47 2.35
CA SER A 70 27.37 -31.68 2.08
C SER A 70 28.09 -30.81 1.03
N HIS A 71 28.92 -29.90 1.53
CA HIS A 71 29.96 -29.20 0.77
C HIS A 71 31.13 -30.15 0.41
N THR A 72 31.47 -30.20 -0.88
CA THR A 72 32.84 -30.40 -1.36
C THR A 72 33.07 -29.40 -2.51
N PRO A 73 34.16 -28.60 -2.53
CA PRO A 73 34.35 -27.56 -3.52
C PRO A 73 35.18 -28.06 -4.70
N LEU A 74 34.76 -27.76 -5.94
CA LEU A 74 35.68 -27.76 -7.09
C LEU A 74 35.38 -26.63 -8.08
N PHE A 75 36.48 -26.12 -8.60
CA PHE A 75 36.72 -24.90 -9.37
C PHE A 75 36.25 -24.92 -10.83
N PHE A 76 35.96 -23.70 -11.34
CA PHE A 76 35.99 -23.16 -12.71
C PHE A 76 35.20 -23.80 -13.86
N ALA A 77 34.29 -23.02 -14.44
CA ALA A 77 34.29 -22.64 -15.87
C ALA A 77 33.29 -21.48 -16.09
N GLY A 78 33.63 -20.54 -16.99
CA GLY A 78 32.79 -19.38 -17.31
C GLY A 78 31.36 -19.81 -17.70
N HIS A 79 30.38 -19.23 -17.02
CA HIS A 79 28.98 -19.42 -17.37
C HIS A 79 28.57 -18.23 -18.23
N ASP A 80 28.27 -18.50 -19.50
CA ASP A 80 27.30 -17.71 -20.23
C ASP A 80 26.06 -17.61 -19.33
N GLU A 81 25.71 -16.41 -18.86
CA GLU A 81 24.55 -16.22 -17.99
C GLU A 81 23.27 -16.54 -18.77
N GLU A 82 22.87 -17.82 -18.74
CA GLU A 82 21.58 -18.26 -19.23
C GLU A 82 20.52 -17.54 -18.40
N LYS A 83 19.80 -16.61 -19.06
CA LYS A 83 18.80 -15.77 -18.40
C LYS A 83 17.82 -16.68 -17.64
N PRO A 84 17.69 -16.51 -16.31
CA PRO A 84 16.88 -17.42 -15.52
C PRO A 84 15.44 -17.42 -15.98
N LEU A 85 14.88 -18.62 -16.12
CA LEU A 85 13.51 -18.83 -16.57
C LEU A 85 12.52 -18.15 -15.62
N VAL A 86 11.52 -17.49 -16.18
CA VAL A 86 10.46 -16.83 -15.39
C VAL A 86 9.60 -17.91 -14.70
N PRO A 87 9.36 -17.83 -13.38
CA PRO A 87 8.52 -18.79 -12.67
C PRO A 87 7.08 -18.81 -13.19
N LEU A 88 6.48 -20.00 -13.26
CA LEU A 88 5.13 -20.20 -13.80
C LEU A 88 4.07 -19.33 -13.10
N ALA A 89 4.17 -19.18 -11.77
CA ALA A 89 3.26 -18.32 -11.00
C ALA A 89 3.26 -16.86 -11.48
N VAL A 90 4.43 -16.33 -11.90
CA VAL A 90 4.57 -14.97 -12.43
C VAL A 90 3.94 -14.88 -13.82
N VAL A 91 4.15 -15.89 -14.66
CA VAL A 91 3.56 -15.99 -16.00
C VAL A 91 2.03 -16.01 -15.92
N GLU A 92 1.46 -16.89 -15.10
CA GLU A 92 0.00 -17.02 -14.93
C GLU A 92 -0.63 -15.75 -14.34
N PHE A 93 0.03 -15.16 -13.35
CA PHE A 93 -0.38 -13.88 -12.77
C PHE A 93 -0.48 -12.79 -13.83
N LEU A 94 0.57 -12.57 -14.62
CA LEU A 94 0.58 -11.54 -15.66
C LEU A 94 -0.38 -11.84 -16.80
N LYS A 95 -0.49 -13.11 -17.21
CA LYS A 95 -1.44 -13.56 -18.24
C LYS A 95 -2.87 -13.20 -17.88
N THR A 96 -3.26 -13.34 -16.61
CA THR A 96 -4.62 -12.99 -16.14
C THR A 96 -4.97 -11.52 -16.40
N TYR A 97 -3.99 -10.62 -16.27
CA TYR A 97 -4.17 -9.20 -16.54
C TYR A 97 -3.84 -8.81 -18.00
N SER A 98 -3.63 -9.80 -18.89
CA SER A 98 -3.17 -9.59 -20.27
C SER A 98 -1.83 -8.84 -20.36
N LEU A 99 -0.94 -9.08 -19.39
CA LEU A 99 0.36 -8.43 -19.22
C LEU A 99 1.55 -9.34 -19.61
N SER A 100 1.31 -10.43 -20.35
CA SER A 100 2.37 -11.39 -20.72
C SER A 100 3.59 -10.78 -21.39
N LYS A 101 3.42 -9.66 -22.13
CA LYS A 101 4.54 -8.92 -22.74
C LYS A 101 5.57 -8.40 -21.72
N PHE A 102 5.20 -8.32 -20.44
CA PHE A 102 6.04 -7.78 -19.37
C PHE A 102 6.68 -8.86 -18.49
N GLU A 103 6.46 -10.14 -18.75
CA GLU A 103 6.92 -11.26 -17.90
C GLU A 103 8.38 -11.15 -17.46
N ASN A 104 9.27 -10.97 -18.44
CA ASN A 104 10.69 -10.80 -18.21
C ASN A 104 11.02 -9.58 -17.34
N ALA A 105 10.53 -8.39 -17.74
CA ALA A 105 10.84 -7.14 -17.04
C ALA A 105 10.26 -7.10 -15.62
N PHE A 106 9.09 -7.70 -15.43
CA PHE A 106 8.45 -7.81 -14.12
C PHE A 106 9.18 -8.81 -13.21
N PHE A 107 9.62 -9.94 -13.76
CA PHE A 107 10.42 -10.90 -13.01
C PHE A 107 11.78 -10.32 -12.60
N ASP A 108 12.44 -9.58 -13.50
CA ASP A 108 13.66 -8.84 -13.16
C ASP A 108 13.39 -7.83 -12.03
N ALA A 109 12.26 -7.11 -12.08
CA ALA A 109 11.85 -6.20 -11.02
C ALA A 109 11.63 -6.90 -9.66
N LEU A 110 11.06 -8.11 -9.64
CA LEU A 110 10.93 -8.93 -8.43
C LEU A 110 12.31 -9.30 -7.85
N ARG A 111 13.21 -9.81 -8.70
CA ARG A 111 14.56 -10.24 -8.30
C ARG A 111 15.39 -9.09 -7.75
N PHE A 112 15.38 -7.96 -8.44
CA PHE A 112 16.22 -6.82 -8.09
C PHE A 112 15.53 -5.78 -7.21
N ARG A 113 14.27 -6.02 -6.82
CA ARG A 113 13.40 -5.08 -6.08
C ARG A 113 13.25 -3.72 -6.78
N GLN A 114 13.32 -3.70 -8.11
CA GLN A 114 13.30 -2.49 -8.95
C GLN A 114 12.00 -2.38 -9.77
N PHE A 115 10.91 -1.99 -9.10
CA PHE A 115 9.59 -1.93 -9.74
C PHE A 115 9.34 -0.68 -10.58
N LYS A 116 9.92 0.46 -10.19
CA LYS A 116 9.55 1.80 -10.69
C LYS A 116 9.43 1.88 -12.22
N ARG A 117 10.39 1.33 -12.95
CA ARG A 117 10.41 1.42 -14.42
C ARG A 117 9.31 0.58 -15.05
N VAL A 118 9.24 -0.71 -14.70
CA VAL A 118 8.29 -1.64 -15.32
C VAL A 118 6.84 -1.30 -14.94
N THR A 119 6.58 -0.88 -13.70
CA THR A 119 5.21 -0.55 -13.27
C THR A 119 4.69 0.71 -13.94
N GLU A 120 5.54 1.71 -14.13
CA GLU A 120 5.17 2.92 -14.89
C GLU A 120 4.92 2.60 -16.38
N GLU A 121 5.68 1.67 -16.96
CA GLU A 121 5.47 1.23 -18.35
C GLU A 121 4.18 0.42 -18.51
N ILE A 122 3.90 -0.49 -17.58
CA ILE A 122 2.63 -1.22 -17.51
C ILE A 122 1.48 -0.22 -17.42
N TYR A 123 1.55 0.73 -16.49
CA TYR A 123 0.51 1.74 -16.31
C TYR A 123 0.30 2.58 -17.56
N ARG A 124 1.37 3.13 -18.16
CA ARG A 124 1.25 3.96 -19.37
C ARG A 124 0.64 3.22 -20.55
N SER A 125 0.92 1.93 -20.69
CA SER A 125 0.47 1.15 -21.84
C SER A 125 -0.87 0.44 -21.64
N THR A 126 -1.33 0.27 -20.40
CA THR A 126 -2.54 -0.53 -20.10
C THR A 126 -3.50 0.12 -19.11
N GLY A 127 -3.05 1.12 -18.35
CA GLY A 127 -3.77 1.72 -17.24
C GLY A 127 -3.77 0.87 -15.96
N TYR A 128 -3.11 -0.29 -15.93
CA TYR A 128 -2.95 -1.07 -14.70
C TYR A 128 -1.84 -0.49 -13.81
N GLU A 129 -2.17 -0.24 -12.55
CA GLU A 129 -1.24 0.11 -11.50
C GLU A 129 -0.95 -1.12 -10.64
N LEU A 130 0.33 -1.35 -10.32
CA LEU A 130 0.73 -2.42 -9.42
C LEU A 130 0.44 -2.00 -7.99
N ILE A 131 -0.35 -2.80 -7.29
CA ILE A 131 -0.65 -2.66 -5.88
C ILE A 131 0.18 -3.66 -5.09
N ARG A 132 0.78 -3.19 -4.00
CA ARG A 132 1.51 -4.02 -3.04
C ARG A 132 0.85 -3.93 -1.67
N LEU A 133 0.53 -5.08 -1.10
CA LEU A 133 -0.03 -5.20 0.25
C LEU A 133 0.85 -6.13 1.07
N ASP A 134 1.12 -5.75 2.32
CA ASP A 134 1.79 -6.63 3.29
C ASP A 134 0.77 -7.63 3.90
N HIS A 135 -0.51 -7.23 4.00
CA HIS A 135 -1.63 -8.11 4.35
C HIS A 135 -2.76 -7.95 3.33
N VAL A 136 -3.28 -9.06 2.80
CA VAL A 136 -4.38 -9.02 1.81
C VAL A 136 -5.71 -9.29 2.51
N PRO A 137 -6.63 -8.31 2.56
CA PRO A 137 -7.95 -8.50 3.12
C PRO A 137 -8.75 -9.58 2.37
N GLY A 138 -9.64 -10.29 3.07
CA GLY A 138 -10.39 -11.41 2.51
C GLY A 138 -11.23 -11.07 1.28
N PHE A 139 -11.78 -9.85 1.17
CA PHE A 139 -12.49 -9.44 -0.05
C PHE A 139 -11.59 -9.33 -1.27
N VAL A 140 -10.35 -8.88 -1.08
CA VAL A 140 -9.43 -8.67 -2.20
C VAL A 140 -9.07 -10.01 -2.83
N ARG A 141 -8.85 -11.05 -2.00
CA ARG A 141 -8.58 -12.42 -2.50
C ARG A 141 -9.72 -13.00 -3.32
N LYS A 142 -10.96 -12.55 -3.11
CA LYS A 142 -12.14 -13.05 -3.83
C LYS A 142 -12.33 -12.40 -5.19
N THR A 143 -11.85 -11.17 -5.37
CA THR A 143 -12.11 -10.38 -6.58
C THR A 143 -10.88 -10.17 -7.45
N HIS A 144 -9.68 -10.38 -6.90
CA HIS A 144 -8.42 -10.13 -7.61
C HIS A 144 -7.48 -11.33 -7.52
N VAL A 145 -6.78 -11.61 -8.61
CA VAL A 145 -5.67 -12.55 -8.61
C VAL A 145 -4.46 -11.89 -7.96
N VAL A 146 -3.90 -12.58 -6.97
CA VAL A 146 -2.82 -12.09 -6.11
C VAL A 146 -1.59 -12.98 -6.26
N LEU A 147 -0.43 -12.37 -6.51
CA LEU A 147 0.86 -13.02 -6.48
C LEU A 147 1.53 -12.78 -5.12
N SER A 148 1.84 -13.85 -4.38
CA SER A 148 2.66 -13.78 -3.16
C SER A 148 4.14 -13.98 -3.51
N HIS A 149 5.01 -13.18 -2.93
CA HIS A 149 6.46 -13.33 -3.12
C HIS A 149 7.21 -12.91 -1.85
N PRO A 150 8.29 -13.59 -1.43
CA PRO A 150 9.07 -13.27 -0.23
C PRO A 150 9.92 -11.98 -0.39
N LEU A 151 9.24 -10.84 -0.53
CA LEU A 151 9.84 -9.50 -0.62
C LEU A 151 9.48 -8.60 0.57
N GLY A 152 8.63 -9.05 1.49
CA GLY A 152 8.13 -8.23 2.59
C GLY A 152 9.19 -7.93 3.66
N ALA A 153 8.81 -7.07 4.59
CA ALA A 153 9.62 -6.76 5.76
C ALA A 153 9.62 -7.95 6.73
N GLU A 154 10.73 -8.17 7.42
CA GLU A 154 10.82 -9.13 8.55
C GLU A 154 10.38 -10.57 8.22
N GLY A 155 10.58 -11.01 6.97
CA GLY A 155 10.27 -12.39 6.55
C GLY A 155 8.81 -12.63 6.18
N GLN A 156 7.97 -11.59 6.11
CA GLN A 156 6.61 -11.69 5.58
C GLN A 156 6.60 -11.66 4.04
N ASP A 157 5.61 -12.31 3.44
CA ASP A 157 5.39 -12.22 2.00
C ASP A 157 4.83 -10.85 1.62
N ALA A 158 5.31 -10.29 0.51
CA ALA A 158 4.67 -9.17 -0.14
C ALA A 158 3.66 -9.73 -1.16
N HIS A 159 2.45 -9.18 -1.15
CA HIS A 159 1.40 -9.57 -2.06
C HIS A 159 1.19 -8.50 -3.14
N PHE A 160 1.11 -8.95 -4.39
CA PHE A 160 1.01 -8.10 -5.57
C PHE A 160 -0.28 -8.39 -6.32
N LEU A 161 -0.94 -7.33 -6.79
CA LEU A 161 -2.06 -7.41 -7.71
C LEU A 161 -2.05 -6.20 -8.64
N PHE A 162 -2.79 -6.28 -9.75
CA PHE A 162 -3.00 -5.14 -10.63
C PHE A 162 -4.41 -4.60 -10.51
N TRP A 163 -4.52 -3.27 -10.47
CA TRP A 163 -5.79 -2.56 -10.41
C TRP A 163 -5.78 -1.39 -11.37
N ARG A 164 -6.92 -1.06 -11.98
CA ARG A 164 -7.06 0.12 -12.85
C ARG A 164 -7.66 1.27 -12.03
N PRO A 165 -6.87 2.26 -11.61
CA PRO A 165 -7.37 3.35 -10.79
C PRO A 165 -8.32 4.24 -11.58
N LEU A 166 -9.41 4.69 -10.94
CA LEU A 166 -10.26 5.76 -11.46
C LEU A 166 -9.57 7.13 -11.37
N PHE A 167 -8.70 7.31 -10.39
CA PHE A 167 -7.87 8.50 -10.20
C PHE A 167 -6.57 8.13 -9.47
N ARG A 168 -5.50 8.90 -9.70
CA ARG A 168 -4.20 8.76 -9.01
C ARG A 168 -3.88 10.02 -8.23
N MET A 169 -3.25 9.86 -7.07
CA MET A 169 -2.76 11.00 -6.32
C MET A 169 -1.37 11.40 -6.81
N ASN A 170 -1.29 12.52 -7.52
CA ASN A 170 -0.03 13.09 -7.98
C ASN A 170 0.50 14.20 -7.05
N LYS A 171 -0.40 14.90 -6.37
CA LYS A 171 -0.09 16.01 -5.47
C LYS A 171 -0.94 15.88 -4.21
N PHE A 172 -0.28 15.87 -3.06
CA PHE A 172 -0.95 15.80 -1.78
C PHE A 172 -0.09 16.51 -0.73
N TYR A 173 -0.29 17.82 -0.63
CA TYR A 173 0.37 18.67 0.35
C TYR A 173 -0.62 19.72 0.82
N TYR A 174 -0.38 20.29 1.99
CA TYR A 174 -1.30 21.23 2.64
C TYR A 174 -1.72 22.36 1.68
N THR A 175 -3.00 22.75 1.74
CA THR A 175 -3.66 23.73 0.86
C THR A 175 -3.75 23.40 -0.63
N TYR A 176 -3.16 22.29 -1.10
CA TYR A 176 -3.36 21.85 -2.47
C TYR A 176 -4.85 21.62 -2.74
N LYS A 177 -5.33 22.11 -3.89
CA LYS A 177 -6.71 21.94 -4.34
C LYS A 177 -6.75 21.17 -5.65
N GLY A 178 -7.58 20.13 -5.72
CA GLY A 178 -7.65 19.26 -6.89
C GLY A 178 -8.93 18.44 -6.96
N HIS A 179 -9.25 17.97 -8.16
CA HIS A 179 -10.41 17.11 -8.39
C HIS A 179 -10.20 15.69 -7.83
N ASP A 180 -8.96 15.21 -7.89
CA ASP A 180 -8.48 14.01 -7.21
C ASP A 180 -8.68 14.07 -5.69
N ILE A 181 -8.41 15.23 -5.08
CA ILE A 181 -8.67 15.47 -3.66
C ILE A 181 -10.15 15.40 -3.35
N PHE A 182 -11.00 16.03 -4.17
CA PHE A 182 -12.44 15.97 -4.00
C PHE A 182 -12.98 14.53 -4.08
N PHE A 183 -12.47 13.72 -5.02
CA PHE A 183 -12.84 12.30 -5.09
C PHE A 183 -12.41 11.52 -3.86
N LEU A 184 -11.20 11.76 -3.35
CA LEU A 184 -10.72 11.13 -2.13
C LEU A 184 -11.60 11.51 -0.93
N GLN A 185 -11.88 12.80 -0.73
CA GLN A 185 -12.77 13.27 0.33
C GLN A 185 -14.15 12.60 0.22
N LYS A 186 -14.73 12.54 -0.98
CA LYS A 186 -16.04 11.90 -1.23
C LYS A 186 -16.01 10.40 -0.86
N LYS A 187 -14.98 9.67 -1.26
CA LYS A 187 -14.86 8.23 -0.96
C LYS A 187 -14.63 8.00 0.54
N LEU A 188 -13.82 8.82 1.22
CA LEU A 188 -13.64 8.73 2.68
C LEU A 188 -14.91 9.12 3.45
N ALA A 189 -15.68 10.08 2.95
CA ALA A 189 -16.97 10.44 3.54
C ALA A 189 -17.99 9.30 3.44
N ALA A 190 -18.01 8.57 2.31
CA ALA A 190 -18.83 7.36 2.16
C ALA A 190 -18.43 6.22 3.11
N LEU A 191 -17.20 6.24 3.63
CA LEU A 191 -16.73 5.31 4.66
C LEU A 191 -16.87 5.88 6.08
N GLU A 192 -17.56 7.01 6.25
CA GLU A 192 -17.75 7.72 7.53
C GLU A 192 -16.43 8.15 8.21
N LEU A 193 -15.35 8.30 7.43
CA LEU A 193 -14.04 8.76 7.92
C LEU A 193 -13.79 10.25 7.70
N TYR A 194 -14.65 10.92 6.94
CA TYR A 194 -14.51 12.34 6.61
C TYR A 194 -15.87 13.03 6.64
N ASP A 195 -16.07 13.93 7.61
CA ASP A 195 -17.33 14.61 7.90
C ASP A 195 -17.30 16.12 7.59
N ARG A 196 -16.25 16.57 6.90
CA ARG A 196 -16.05 17.97 6.53
C ARG A 196 -16.56 18.27 5.12
N VAL A 197 -16.52 19.55 4.75
CA VAL A 197 -16.92 20.02 3.43
C VAL A 197 -16.06 19.37 2.35
N LEU A 198 -16.72 18.83 1.32
CA LEU A 198 -16.05 18.31 0.13
C LEU A 198 -15.67 19.49 -0.78
N ASP A 199 -14.54 20.12 -0.48
CA ASP A 199 -14.05 21.32 -1.17
C ASP A 199 -12.88 21.05 -2.13
N GLY A 200 -12.38 19.80 -2.13
CA GLY A 200 -11.21 19.37 -2.88
C GLY A 200 -9.90 19.94 -2.36
N VAL A 201 -9.82 20.39 -1.10
CA VAL A 201 -8.61 20.96 -0.49
C VAL A 201 -7.99 20.00 0.53
N VAL A 202 -6.66 19.90 0.50
CA VAL A 202 -5.91 19.14 1.51
C VAL A 202 -5.83 19.93 2.81
N GLY A 203 -6.68 19.58 3.76
CA GLY A 203 -6.70 20.08 5.14
C GLY A 203 -6.22 19.05 6.18
N PRO A 204 -6.09 19.44 7.46
CA PRO A 204 -5.61 18.55 8.52
C PRO A 204 -6.55 17.37 8.78
N GLU A 205 -7.86 17.55 8.61
CA GLU A 205 -8.86 16.50 8.79
C GLU A 205 -8.77 15.44 7.69
N LEU A 206 -8.42 15.84 6.46
CA LEU A 206 -8.22 14.89 5.36
C LEU A 206 -6.98 14.04 5.61
N LEU A 207 -5.89 14.67 6.07
CA LEU A 207 -4.67 13.95 6.48
C LEU A 207 -4.98 12.95 7.60
N TYR A 208 -5.73 13.38 8.62
CA TYR A 208 -6.15 12.51 9.71
C TYR A 208 -6.99 11.33 9.20
N ALA A 209 -7.98 11.57 8.34
CA ALA A 209 -8.81 10.52 7.75
C ALA A 209 -8.00 9.48 6.98
N VAL A 210 -7.02 9.91 6.18
CA VAL A 210 -6.09 9.01 5.46
C VAL A 210 -5.29 8.16 6.44
N VAL A 211 -4.70 8.76 7.48
CA VAL A 211 -3.92 8.02 8.50
C VAL A 211 -4.81 7.04 9.26
N GLN A 212 -6.03 7.43 9.63
CA GLN A 212 -6.97 6.52 10.30
C GLN A 212 -7.34 5.35 9.41
N PHE A 213 -7.61 5.59 8.14
CA PHE A 213 -7.87 4.52 7.18
C PHE A 213 -6.68 3.56 7.07
N GLN A 214 -5.48 4.08 6.88
CA GLN A 214 -4.25 3.28 6.80
C GLN A 214 -4.06 2.41 8.05
N LYS A 215 -4.30 2.98 9.22
CA LYS A 215 -4.25 2.26 10.49
C LYS A 215 -5.29 1.14 10.57
N GLN A 216 -6.54 1.42 10.20
CA GLN A 216 -7.63 0.43 10.25
C GLN A 216 -7.42 -0.74 9.27
N MET A 217 -6.74 -0.47 8.14
CA MET A 217 -6.42 -1.46 7.12
C MET A 217 -5.04 -2.12 7.32
N SER A 218 -4.35 -1.84 8.43
CA SER A 218 -2.98 -2.32 8.70
C SER A 218 -1.98 -2.02 7.57
N LEU A 219 -2.12 -0.86 6.95
CA LEU A 219 -1.18 -0.33 5.97
C LEU A 219 -0.04 0.43 6.66
N GLN A 220 1.01 0.70 5.89
CA GLN A 220 2.05 1.63 6.32
C GLN A 220 1.42 3.03 6.53
N LEU A 221 1.71 3.64 7.68
CA LEU A 221 1.17 4.95 8.06
C LEU A 221 1.92 6.09 7.37
N THR A 222 1.85 6.13 6.04
CA THR A 222 2.53 7.13 5.23
C THR A 222 1.90 8.51 5.36
N GLY A 223 0.60 8.59 5.72
CA GLY A 223 -0.20 9.80 5.69
C GLY A 223 -0.44 10.36 4.29
N TYR A 224 0.09 9.69 3.26
CA TYR A 224 -0.13 9.98 1.86
C TYR A 224 -1.10 8.93 1.31
N PRO A 225 -2.13 9.29 0.54
CA PRO A 225 -3.04 8.33 -0.08
C PRO A 225 -2.33 7.66 -1.26
N ASP A 226 -1.42 6.75 -0.94
CA ASP A 226 -0.63 5.96 -1.88
C ASP A 226 -1.51 4.96 -2.67
N PRO A 227 -0.99 4.32 -3.73
CA PRO A 227 -1.80 3.43 -4.57
C PRO A 227 -2.53 2.33 -3.79
N SER A 228 -1.88 1.73 -2.79
CA SER A 228 -2.49 0.70 -1.95
C SER A 228 -3.63 1.24 -1.08
N THR A 229 -3.45 2.46 -0.54
CA THR A 229 -4.49 3.19 0.20
C THR A 229 -5.69 3.48 -0.71
N LEU A 230 -5.47 4.07 -1.88
CA LEU A 230 -6.53 4.41 -2.83
C LEU A 230 -7.29 3.18 -3.32
N PHE A 231 -6.56 2.10 -3.63
CA PHE A 231 -7.15 0.82 -4.02
C PHE A 231 -8.16 0.33 -2.98
N LEU A 232 -7.75 0.22 -1.71
CA LEU A 232 -8.61 -0.32 -0.66
C LEU A 232 -9.79 0.60 -0.35
N ILE A 233 -9.61 1.93 -0.39
CA ILE A 233 -10.72 2.89 -0.27
C ILE A 233 -11.75 2.63 -1.36
N CYS A 234 -11.32 2.53 -2.62
CA CYS A 234 -12.24 2.31 -3.74
C CYS A 234 -12.96 0.97 -3.62
N GLN A 235 -12.23 -0.12 -3.33
CA GLN A 235 -12.82 -1.45 -3.18
C GLN A 235 -13.88 -1.52 -2.08
N LEU A 236 -13.65 -0.84 -0.95
CA LEU A 236 -14.61 -0.83 0.15
C LEU A 236 -15.86 -0.03 -0.18
N VAL A 237 -15.71 1.13 -0.84
CA VAL A 237 -16.88 1.93 -1.25
C VAL A 237 -17.69 1.21 -2.32
N ASP A 238 -17.05 0.68 -3.34
CA ASP A 238 -17.76 0.00 -4.43
C ASP A 238 -18.51 -1.25 -3.91
N LYS A 239 -17.97 -1.89 -2.87
CA LYS A 239 -18.65 -3.01 -2.20
C LYS A 239 -19.80 -2.56 -1.29
N SER A 240 -19.65 -1.45 -0.57
CA SER A 240 -20.75 -0.95 0.27
C SER A 240 -21.94 -0.52 -0.58
N GLU A 241 -21.70 0.12 -1.74
CA GLU A 241 -22.74 0.47 -2.70
C GLU A 241 -23.46 -0.77 -3.26
N ASN A 242 -22.72 -1.83 -3.61
CA ASN A 242 -23.32 -3.06 -4.13
C ASN A 242 -24.09 -3.87 -3.08
N SER A 243 -23.69 -3.83 -1.79
CA SER A 243 -24.39 -4.53 -0.71
C SER A 243 -25.76 -3.95 -0.40
N LEU A 244 -25.96 -2.65 -0.64
CA LEU A 244 -27.24 -1.98 -0.40
C LEU A 244 -28.29 -2.32 -1.46
N ILE A 245 -27.87 -2.77 -2.64
CA ILE A 245 -28.77 -3.15 -3.74
C ILE A 245 -29.35 -4.55 -3.51
N ASP A 246 -28.56 -5.47 -2.96
CA ASP A 246 -28.95 -6.87 -2.72
C ASP A 246 -29.97 -7.03 -1.58
N GLU A 247 -30.10 -6.05 -0.68
CA GLU A 247 -31.14 -6.02 0.37
C GLU A 247 -32.49 -5.42 -0.10
N THR A 248 -32.56 -4.90 -1.33
CA THR A 248 -33.75 -4.21 -1.87
C THR A 248 -34.50 -4.98 -2.97
N LEU A 249 -34.10 -6.23 -3.24
CA LEU A 249 -34.72 -7.16 -4.20
C LEU A 249 -35.32 -8.36 -3.48
#